data_AF-A0A4P2PUJ4-F1
#
_entry.id   AF-A0A4P2PUJ4-F1
#
_cell.length_a   1.000
_cell.length_b   1.000
_cell.length_c   1.000
_cell.angle_alpha   90.00
_cell.angle_beta   90.00
_cell.angle_gamma   90.00
#
_symmetry.space_group_name_H-M   'P 1'
#
loop_
_entity.id
_entity.type
_entity.pdbx_description
1 polymer ?
#
loop_
_entity_poly.entity_id
_entity_poly.type
_entity_poly.pdbx_seq_one_letter_code
_entity_poly.pdbx_strand_id
1 'polypeptide(L)' 'MKHQVISPRAVATLGPEQRLSMAEARHRELDSRLRQLGRRAFLTPGEQMEAAQLKKHKLAAKDEIESLRRRLA' A
#
# COMPACT_ATOMS: atom_id res chain seq x y z
N MET A 1 -6.24 12.80 5.02
CA MET A 1 -7.20 11.68 5.12
C MET A 1 -6.63 10.66 6.11
N LYS A 2 -7.49 10.11 6.94
CA LYS A 2 -7.17 9.53 8.27
C LYS A 2 -6.19 8.36 8.14
N HIS A 3 -5.01 8.47 8.77
CA HIS A 3 -4.08 7.35 8.95
C HIS A 3 -4.76 6.31 9.84
N GLN A 4 -5.49 5.38 9.22
CA GLN A 4 -5.95 4.20 9.93
C GLN A 4 -4.78 3.21 9.94
N VAL A 5 -3.84 3.46 10.83
CA VAL A 5 -2.85 2.47 11.26
C VAL A 5 -3.63 1.44 12.06
N ILE A 6 -4.36 0.58 11.35
CA ILE A 6 -5.17 -0.45 11.98
C ILE A 6 -4.18 -1.42 12.63
N SER A 7 -4.32 -1.61 13.93
CA SER A 7 -3.52 -2.56 14.70
C SER A 7 -3.54 -3.92 13.99
N PRO A 8 -2.40 -4.63 13.86
CA PRO A 8 -2.32 -5.92 13.17
C PRO A 8 -3.38 -6.92 13.65
N ARG A 9 -3.76 -6.81 14.93
CA ARG A 9 -4.77 -7.64 15.58
C ARG A 9 -6.19 -7.39 15.05
N ALA A 10 -6.52 -6.15 14.68
CA ALA A 10 -7.82 -5.80 14.13
C ALA A 10 -7.94 -6.21 12.65
N VAL A 11 -6.84 -6.29 11.90
CA VAL A 11 -6.85 -6.79 10.51
C VAL A 11 -7.12 -8.30 10.48
N ALA A 12 -6.67 -9.04 11.49
CA ALA A 12 -6.86 -10.49 11.59
C ALA A 12 -8.33 -10.91 11.76
N THR A 13 -9.17 -10.04 12.32
CA THR A 13 -10.60 -10.30 12.54
C THR A 13 -11.48 -9.89 11.36
N LEU A 14 -10.93 -9.26 10.32
CA LEU A 14 -11.69 -8.79 9.16
C LEU A 14 -11.94 -9.90 8.16
N GLY A 15 -13.11 -9.86 7.54
CA GLY A 15 -13.47 -10.75 6.43
C GLY A 15 -12.56 -10.55 5.21
N PRO A 16 -12.43 -11.55 4.33
CA PRO A 16 -11.52 -11.49 3.17
C PRO A 16 -11.81 -10.32 2.23
N GLU A 17 -13.07 -9.92 2.06
CA GLU A 17 -13.48 -8.74 1.28
C GLU A 17 -13.01 -7.41 1.90
N GLN A 18 -13.15 -7.27 3.22
CA GLN A 18 -12.68 -6.09 3.95
C GLN A 18 -11.15 -5.98 3.88
N ARG A 19 -10.45 -7.11 4.03
CA ARG A 19 -8.99 -7.18 3.85
C ARG A 19 -8.57 -6.79 2.45
N LEU A 20 -9.31 -7.21 1.42
CA LEU A 20 -9.05 -6.84 0.03
C LEU A 20 -9.22 -5.33 -0.16
N SER A 21 -10.33 -4.75 0.28
CA SER A 21 -10.58 -3.30 0.21
C SER A 21 -9.47 -2.50 0.90
N MET A 22 -9.00 -2.96 2.05
CA MET A 22 -7.88 -2.32 2.75
C MET A 22 -6.55 -2.42 1.99
N ALA A 23 -6.22 -3.60 1.48
CA ALA A 23 -5.00 -3.80 0.70
C ALA A 23 -5.01 -2.91 -0.56
N GLU A 24 -6.16 -2.78 -1.23
CA GLU A 24 -6.35 -1.86 -2.35
C GLU A 24 -6.21 -0.40 -1.96
N ALA A 25 -6.78 0.02 -0.83
CA ALA A 25 -6.64 1.38 -0.32
C ALA A 25 -5.16 1.71 -0.04
N ARG A 26 -4.44 0.80 0.62
CA ARG A 26 -3.00 0.93 0.89
C ARG A 26 -2.20 1.01 -0.41
N HIS A 27 -2.49 0.14 -1.39
CA HIS A 27 -1.82 0.17 -2.69
C HIS A 27 -2.03 1.51 -3.42
N ARG A 28 -3.26 2.07 -3.38
CA ARG A 28 -3.56 3.39 -3.97
C ARG A 28 -2.83 4.53 -3.27
N GLU A 29 -2.74 4.49 -1.94
CA GLU A 29 -2.01 5.50 -1.17
C GLU A 29 -0.52 5.50 -1.50
N LEU A 30 0.10 4.31 -1.55
CA LEU A 30 1.51 4.15 -1.91
C LEU A 30 1.77 4.63 -3.35
N ASP A 31 0.87 4.36 -4.29
CA ASP A 31 0.96 4.86 -5.66
C ASP A 31 0.85 6.40 -5.70
N SER A 32 -0.07 6.99 -4.94
CA SER A 32 -0.24 8.44 -4.85
C SER A 32 1.03 9.12 -4.34
N ARG A 33 1.64 8.58 -3.28
CA ARG A 33 2.90 9.12 -2.73
C ARG A 33 4.05 8.98 -3.72
N LEU A 34 4.16 7.85 -4.42
CA LEU A 34 5.15 7.68 -5.49
C LEU A 34 4.96 8.69 -6.63
N ARG A 35 3.72 8.98 -7.03
CA ARG A 35 3.44 10.02 -8.05
C ARG A 35 3.83 11.41 -7.56
N GLN A 36 3.58 11.73 -6.28
CA GLN A 36 4.00 13.02 -5.71
C GLN A 36 5.53 13.18 -5.76
N LEU A 37 6.28 12.13 -5.42
CA LEU A 37 7.74 12.15 -5.53
C LEU A 37 8.18 12.22 -6.99
N GLY A 38 7.55 11.45 -7.89
CA GLY A 38 7.89 11.44 -9.33
C GLY A 38 7.59 12.76 -10.07
N ARG A 39 6.79 13.67 -9.49
CA ARG A 39 6.56 15.02 -10.04
C ARG A 39 7.74 15.97 -9.78
N ARG A 40 8.63 15.63 -8.86
CA ARG A 40 9.80 16.45 -8.55
C ARG A 40 10.89 16.18 -9.58
N ALA A 41 11.51 17.25 -10.09
CA ALA A 41 12.59 17.13 -11.08
C ALA A 41 13.81 16.38 -10.52
N PHE A 42 14.07 16.53 -9.22
CA PHE A 42 15.14 15.84 -8.51
C PHE A 42 14.63 15.41 -7.13
N LEU A 43 15.11 14.25 -6.68
CA LEU A 43 14.82 13.71 -5.36
C LEU A 43 16.05 13.81 -4.47
N THR A 44 15.87 14.25 -3.23
CA THR A 44 16.92 14.17 -2.22
C THR A 44 17.28 12.70 -1.93
N PRO A 45 18.46 12.39 -1.37
CA PRO A 45 18.82 11.02 -1.01
C PRO A 45 17.77 10.34 -0.11
N GLY A 46 17.20 11.09 0.85
CA GLY A 46 16.12 10.60 1.71
C GLY A 46 14.85 10.26 0.93
N GLU A 47 14.48 11.09 -0.06
CA GLU A 47 13.32 10.85 -0.92
C GLU A 47 13.53 9.71 -1.91
N GLN A 48 14.77 9.49 -2.37
CA GLN A 48 15.11 8.33 -3.18
C GLN A 48 14.95 7.04 -2.38
N MET A 49 15.41 7.03 -1.12
CA MET A 49 15.18 5.93 -0.20
C MET A 49 13.69 5.73 0.08
N GLU A 50 12.94 6.80 0.33
CA GLU A 50 11.48 6.76 0.51
C GLU A 50 10.80 6.14 -0.73
N ALA A 51 11.14 6.60 -1.94
CA ALA A 51 10.59 6.07 -3.18
C ALA A 51 10.92 4.57 -3.37
N ALA A 52 12.13 4.14 -3.02
CA ALA A 52 12.50 2.73 -3.06
C ALA A 52 11.68 1.89 -2.07
N GLN A 53 11.47 2.38 -0.85
CA GLN A 53 10.64 1.70 0.15
C GLN A 53 9.16 1.67 -0.23
N LEU A 54 8.63 2.78 -0.76
CA LEU A 54 7.25 2.85 -1.24
C LEU A 54 7.00 1.87 -2.39
N LYS A 55 7.95 1.71 -3.32
CA LYS A 55 7.87 0.70 -4.38
C LYS A 55 7.80 -0.72 -3.82
N LYS A 56 8.63 -1.05 -2.82
CA LYS A 56 8.60 -2.36 -2.15
C LYS A 56 7.25 -2.60 -1.46
N HIS A 57 6.76 -1.64 -0.69
CA HIS A 57 5.47 -1.73 -0.04
C HIS A 57 4.32 -1.84 -1.04
N LYS A 58 4.41 -1.14 -2.18
CA LYS A 58 3.39 -1.20 -3.23
C LYS A 58 3.35 -2.60 -3.87
N LEU A 59 4.51 -3.19 -4.13
CA LEU A 59 4.60 -4.56 -4.63
C LEU A 59 3.97 -5.55 -3.63
N ALA A 60 4.36 -5.48 -2.36
CA ALA A 60 3.78 -6.34 -1.32
C ALA A 60 2.26 -6.19 -1.19
N ALA A 61 1.74 -4.96 -1.26
CA ALA A 61 0.29 -4.72 -1.24
C ALA A 61 -0.40 -5.30 -2.48
N LYS A 62 0.22 -5.20 -3.66
CA LYS A 62 -0.29 -5.84 -4.89
C LYS A 62 -0.33 -7.36 -4.74
N ASP A 63 0.72 -7.97 -4.21
CA ASP A 63 0.77 -9.42 -4.00
C ASP A 63 -0.32 -9.89 -3.02
N GLU A 64 -0.60 -9.11 -1.97
CA GLU A 64 -1.69 -9.36 -1.03
C GLU A 64 -3.06 -9.27 -1.71
N ILE A 65 -3.30 -8.23 -2.53
CA ILE A 65 -4.53 -8.06 -3.33
C ILE A 65 -4.75 -9.28 -4.22
N GLU A 66 -3.74 -9.67 -4.99
CA GLU A 66 -3.83 -10.81 -5.90
C GLU A 66 -4.06 -12.13 -5.15
N SER A 67 -3.42 -12.31 -3.99
CA SER A 67 -3.67 -13.48 -3.16
C SER A 67 -5.09 -13.50 -2.58
N LEU A 68 -5.65 -12.36 -2.19
CA LEU A 68 -7.00 -12.28 -1.64
C LEU A 68 -8.05 -12.49 -2.73
N ARG A 69 -7.84 -11.90 -3.93
CA ARG A 69 -8.70 -12.11 -5.10
C ARG A 69 -8.78 -13.58 -5.49
N ARG A 70 -7.64 -14.29 -5.51
CA ARG A 70 -7.62 -15.75 -5.77
C ARG A 70 -8.37 -16.59 -4.74
N ARG A 71 -8.55 -16.10 -3.50
CA ARG A 71 -9.28 -16.81 -2.44
C ARG A 71 -10.79 -16.50 -2.43
N LEU A 72 -11.18 -15.41 -3.10
CA LEU A 72 -12.56 -14.94 -3.20
C LEU A 72 -13.24 -15.37 -4.51
N ALA A 73 -12.46 -15.80 -5.50
CA ALA A 73 -12.92 -16.42 -6.74
C ALA A 73 -13.24 -17.90 -6.51
#